data_AF-A0A348UJ65-F1
#
_entry.id   AF-A0A348UJ65-F1
#
_cell.length_a   1.000
_cell.length_b   1.000
_cell.length_c   1.000
_cell.angle_alpha   90.00
_cell.angle_beta   90.00
_cell.angle_gamma   90.00
#
_symmetry.space_group_name_H-M   'P 1'
#
loop_
_entity.id
_entity.type
_entity.pdbx_description
1 polymer ?
#
loop_
_entity_poly.entity_id
_entity_poly.type
_entity_poly.pdbx_seq_one_letter_code
_entity_poly.pdbx_strand_id
1 'polypeptide(L)'
;MRIRGGVRGRRVGPIDLKSVVVAPGTKQKGRFHERATFEGSFLNSALWAARGAAPGPTLCVVAAIHGDEINSFEIARRSFHRIDPALLKGTMIVVPEANAAGFRNRNRYMMDRRDLNRAFPGSRRGSDTSLVASILFERVIRNCNYLVDLHTGSNFRSNIAQIRVDMKNAQALALAENFGVGVIIGGAGPRG
;
A
#
# COMPACT_ATOMS: atom_id res chain seq x y z
N MET A 1 13.93 -12.51 24.36
CA MET A 1 12.61 -13.14 24.08
C MET A 1 11.69 -12.90 25.27
N ARG A 2 10.62 -12.12 25.08
CA ARG A 2 9.54 -11.96 26.06
C ARG A 2 8.22 -12.00 25.29
N ILE A 3 7.58 -13.16 25.28
CA ILE A 3 6.21 -13.32 24.82
C ILE A 3 5.35 -13.16 26.08
N ARG A 4 4.48 -12.13 26.11
CA ARG A 4 3.41 -12.04 27.10
C ARG A 4 2.13 -12.58 26.46
N GLY A 5 1.58 -13.63 27.08
CA GLY A 5 0.32 -14.25 26.70
C GLY A 5 -0.91 -13.47 27.15
N GLY A 6 -2.04 -13.87 26.56
CA GLY A 6 -3.40 -13.54 27.01
C GLY A 6 -4.04 -12.36 26.29
N VAL A 7 -4.91 -12.63 25.31
CA VAL A 7 -5.87 -11.63 24.83
C VAL A 7 -7.28 -12.20 25.00
N ARG A 8 -7.89 -11.89 26.15
CA ARG A 8 -9.36 -11.89 26.31
C ARG A 8 -9.95 -11.09 25.15
N GLY A 9 -11.07 -11.56 24.59
CA GLY A 9 -11.74 -11.02 23.39
C GLY A 9 -11.61 -9.50 23.25
N ARG A 10 -10.63 -9.06 22.47
CA ARG A 10 -10.35 -7.65 22.27
C ARG A 10 -11.42 -7.12 21.33
N ARG A 11 -12.34 -6.30 21.86
CA ARG A 11 -13.36 -5.61 21.04
C ARG A 11 -12.63 -4.90 19.89
N VAL A 12 -13.03 -5.21 18.67
CA VAL A 12 -12.55 -4.52 17.48
C VAL A 12 -13.24 -3.16 17.45
N GLY A 13 -12.52 -2.06 17.66
CA GLY A 13 -13.05 -0.68 17.60
C GLY A 13 -12.42 0.09 16.44
N PRO A 14 -13.07 1.09 15.82
CA PRO A 14 -12.73 1.67 14.49
C PRO A 14 -11.24 1.98 14.25
N ILE A 15 -10.80 1.90 12.99
CA ILE A 15 -9.46 2.38 12.59
C ILE A 15 -9.61 3.75 11.94
N ASP A 16 -8.80 4.71 12.40
CA ASP A 16 -8.74 6.05 11.83
C ASP A 16 -7.45 6.20 11.01
N LEU A 17 -7.62 6.37 9.70
CA LEU A 17 -6.53 6.65 8.75
C LEU A 17 -6.37 8.16 8.51
N LYS A 18 -6.78 8.99 9.47
CA LYS A 18 -6.84 10.46 9.49
C LYS A 18 -7.84 11.10 8.53
N SER A 19 -8.07 10.49 7.36
CA SER A 19 -9.09 10.93 6.39
C SER A 19 -10.24 9.94 6.24
N VAL A 20 -10.10 8.73 6.79
CA VAL A 20 -11.09 7.66 6.66
C VAL A 20 -11.17 6.89 7.97
N VAL A 21 -12.36 6.89 8.59
CA VAL A 21 -12.67 6.04 9.74
C VAL A 21 -13.44 4.81 9.25
N VAL A 22 -12.97 3.62 9.62
CA VAL A 22 -13.57 2.35 9.17
C VAL A 22 -14.02 1.54 10.39
N ALA A 23 -15.34 1.34 10.49
CA ALA A 23 -15.96 0.52 11.51
C ALA A 23 -15.66 -0.98 11.30
N PRO A 24 -15.67 -1.81 12.35
CA PRO A 24 -15.52 -3.26 12.21
C PRO A 24 -16.58 -3.87 11.28
N GLY A 25 -16.18 -4.82 10.45
CA GLY A 25 -17.09 -5.48 9.51
C GLY A 25 -17.49 -4.62 8.31
N THR A 26 -16.83 -3.48 8.06
CA THR A 26 -17.18 -2.59 6.94
C THR A 26 -16.00 -2.26 6.02
N LYS A 27 -16.33 -1.66 4.87
CA LYS A 27 -15.38 -1.08 3.92
C LYS A 27 -15.67 0.40 3.77
N GLN A 28 -14.61 1.19 3.63
CA GLN A 28 -14.72 2.61 3.30
C GLN A 28 -13.72 2.95 2.21
N LYS A 29 -14.11 3.89 1.33
CA LYS A 29 -13.23 4.51 0.35
C LYS A 29 -13.12 5.99 0.69
N GLY A 30 -11.91 6.52 0.61
CA GLY A 30 -11.63 7.94 0.74
C GLY A 30 -10.39 8.32 -0.07
N ARG A 31 -9.79 9.45 0.30
CA ARG A 31 -8.66 10.07 -0.39
C ARG A 31 -7.68 10.61 0.65
N PHE A 32 -6.42 10.80 0.26
CA PHE A 32 -5.49 11.59 1.06
C PHE A 32 -5.84 13.07 0.93
N HIS A 33 -6.52 13.65 1.92
CA HIS A 33 -6.66 15.10 2.02
C HIS A 33 -5.89 15.57 3.26
N GLU A 34 -4.83 16.36 3.06
CA GLU A 34 -4.26 17.21 4.13
C GLU A 34 -4.59 18.69 3.94
N ARG A 35 -4.81 19.18 2.69
CA ARG A 35 -5.34 20.51 2.35
C ARG A 35 -5.64 20.58 0.85
N ALA A 36 -6.67 21.32 0.46
CA ALA A 36 -6.91 21.69 -0.94
C ALA A 36 -6.05 22.91 -1.32
N THR A 37 -4.72 22.75 -1.33
CA THR A 37 -3.82 23.73 -1.97
C THR A 37 -3.54 23.33 -3.41
N PHE A 38 -2.92 24.22 -4.20
CA PHE A 38 -2.40 23.86 -5.52
C PHE A 38 -1.44 22.65 -5.42
N GLU A 39 -0.60 22.56 -4.38
CA GLU A 39 0.24 21.38 -4.12
C GLU A 39 -0.59 20.14 -3.70
N GLY A 40 -1.72 20.34 -3.03
CA GLY A 40 -2.68 19.28 -2.67
C GLY A 40 -3.34 18.60 -3.88
N SER A 41 -3.33 19.22 -5.06
CA SER A 41 -3.84 18.61 -6.30
C SER A 41 -3.06 17.35 -6.72
N PHE A 42 -1.78 17.28 -6.35
CA PHE A 42 -0.90 16.13 -6.61
C PHE A 42 -1.17 14.95 -5.66
N LEU A 43 -1.81 15.20 -4.51
CA LEU A 43 -2.04 14.24 -3.44
C LEU A 43 -3.41 13.53 -3.52
N ASN A 44 -4.15 13.69 -4.61
CA ASN A 44 -5.49 13.14 -4.78
C ASN A 44 -5.52 11.61 -5.08
N SER A 45 -4.68 10.83 -4.39
CA SER A 45 -4.67 9.38 -4.46
C SER A 45 -5.80 8.78 -3.61
N ALA A 46 -6.48 7.77 -4.13
CA ALA A 46 -7.47 7.04 -3.36
C ALA A 46 -6.83 6.23 -2.22
N LEU A 47 -7.58 6.14 -1.12
CA LEU A 47 -7.28 5.28 0.02
C LEU A 47 -8.51 4.46 0.33
N TRP A 48 -8.43 3.15 0.16
CA TRP A 48 -9.52 2.24 0.49
C TRP A 48 -9.13 1.39 1.69
N ALA A 49 -10.09 1.10 2.55
CA ALA A 49 -9.83 0.30 3.73
C ALA A 49 -11.00 -0.62 4.03
N ALA A 50 -10.67 -1.86 4.39
CA ALA A 50 -11.59 -2.90 4.82
C ALA A 50 -11.18 -3.32 6.23
N ARG A 51 -12.12 -3.24 7.16
CA ARG A 51 -11.88 -3.58 8.56
C ARG A 51 -12.64 -4.87 8.87
N GLY A 52 -11.90 -5.88 9.29
CA GLY A 52 -12.46 -7.16 9.70
C GLY A 52 -13.37 -7.06 10.92
N ALA A 53 -14.33 -7.98 11.03
CA ALA A 53 -15.15 -8.12 12.22
C ALA A 53 -14.36 -8.66 13.42
N ALA A 54 -13.23 -9.33 13.18
CA ALA A 54 -12.34 -9.87 14.21
C ALA A 54 -10.95 -9.21 14.16
N PRO A 55 -10.21 -9.17 15.28
CA PRO A 55 -8.87 -8.59 15.31
C PRO A 55 -7.89 -9.46 14.52
N GLY A 56 -6.85 -8.83 13.97
CA GLY A 56 -5.83 -9.46 13.14
C GLY A 56 -4.83 -8.43 12.60
N PRO A 57 -3.87 -8.86 11.76
CA PRO A 57 -2.84 -7.98 11.22
C PRO A 57 -3.42 -6.98 10.21
N THR A 58 -2.67 -5.90 9.96
CA THR A 58 -2.93 -4.95 8.89
C THR A 58 -2.08 -5.29 7.67
N LEU A 59 -2.72 -5.63 6.55
CA LEU A 59 -2.11 -5.78 5.23
C LEU A 59 -2.33 -4.49 4.43
N CYS A 60 -1.26 -3.93 3.89
CA CYS A 60 -1.33 -2.80 2.98
C CYS A 60 -0.98 -3.24 1.57
N VAL A 61 -1.77 -2.80 0.60
CA VAL A 61 -1.51 -3.00 -0.82
C VAL A 61 -1.30 -1.63 -1.46
N VAL A 62 -0.14 -1.42 -2.05
CA VAL A 62 0.18 -0.21 -2.81
C VAL A 62 0.33 -0.61 -4.27
N ALA A 63 -0.22 0.18 -5.17
CA ALA A 63 -0.17 -0.06 -6.60
C ALA A 63 0.04 1.24 -7.38
N ALA A 64 0.51 1.09 -8.61
CA ALA A 64 0.79 2.19 -9.53
C ALA A 64 1.66 3.28 -8.86
N ILE A 65 2.76 2.84 -8.22
CA ILE A 65 3.87 3.73 -7.85
C ILE A 65 4.46 4.32 -9.13
N HIS A 66 4.61 3.50 -10.17
CA HIS A 66 4.78 3.99 -11.54
C HIS A 66 3.41 4.06 -12.22
N GLY A 67 3.07 5.23 -12.76
CA GLY A 67 1.73 5.49 -13.27
C GLY A 67 1.40 4.75 -14.58
N ASP A 68 2.39 4.23 -15.29
CA ASP A 68 2.21 3.42 -16.49
C ASP A 68 1.91 1.94 -16.20
N GLU A 69 1.93 1.52 -14.93
CA GLU A 69 1.69 0.13 -14.50
C GLU A 69 0.20 -0.17 -14.25
N ILE A 70 -0.66 0.06 -15.25
CA ILE A 70 -2.13 0.04 -15.09
C ILE A 70 -2.68 -1.29 -14.54
N ASN A 71 -2.01 -2.40 -14.83
CA ASN A 71 -2.38 -3.72 -14.35
C ASN A 71 -2.35 -3.84 -12.82
N SER A 72 -1.40 -3.17 -12.14
CA SER A 72 -1.33 -3.21 -10.67
C SER A 72 -2.56 -2.58 -10.03
N PHE A 73 -3.08 -1.50 -10.62
CA PHE A 73 -4.29 -0.83 -10.17
C PHE A 73 -5.49 -1.79 -10.23
N GLU A 74 -5.68 -2.49 -11.35
CA GLU A 74 -6.83 -3.40 -11.52
C GLU A 74 -6.73 -4.61 -10.58
N ILE A 75 -5.53 -5.14 -10.35
CA ILE A 75 -5.29 -6.20 -9.35
C ILE A 75 -5.68 -5.69 -7.96
N ALA A 76 -5.18 -4.51 -7.54
CA ALA A 76 -5.50 -3.91 -6.25
C ALA A 76 -7.03 -3.69 -6.08
N ARG A 77 -7.69 -3.19 -7.14
CA ARG A 77 -9.15 -3.00 -7.17
C ARG A 77 -9.91 -4.29 -7.01
N ARG A 78 -9.61 -5.32 -7.80
CA ARG A 78 -10.29 -6.63 -7.68
C ARG A 78 -10.07 -7.24 -6.30
N SER A 79 -8.85 -7.22 -5.80
CA SER A 79 -8.50 -7.73 -4.47
C SER A 79 -9.30 -7.05 -3.37
N PHE A 80 -9.38 -5.71 -3.40
CA PHE A 80 -10.19 -4.96 -2.42
C PHE A 80 -11.67 -5.31 -2.51
N HIS A 81 -12.22 -5.39 -3.73
CA HIS A 81 -13.66 -5.63 -3.93
C HIS A 81 -14.09 -7.04 -3.53
N ARG A 82 -13.23 -8.05 -3.70
CA ARG A 82 -13.52 -9.46 -3.35
C ARG A 82 -13.57 -9.75 -1.86
N ILE A 83 -12.99 -8.89 -1.02
CA ILE A 83 -12.96 -9.13 0.44
C ILE A 83 -14.36 -9.01 1.03
N ASP A 84 -14.76 -9.95 1.86
CA ASP A 84 -15.89 -9.74 2.76
C ASP A 84 -15.36 -9.27 4.13
N PRO A 85 -15.62 -8.02 4.55
CA PRO A 85 -15.13 -7.52 5.83
C PRO A 85 -15.76 -8.26 7.03
N ALA A 86 -16.92 -8.92 6.86
CA ALA A 86 -17.52 -9.74 7.92
C ALA A 86 -16.69 -11.01 8.19
N LEU A 87 -16.03 -11.54 7.16
CA LEU A 87 -15.18 -12.74 7.25
C LEU A 87 -13.70 -12.43 7.51
N LEU A 88 -13.28 -11.18 7.29
CA LEU A 88 -11.91 -10.73 7.47
C LEU A 88 -11.51 -10.69 8.96
N LYS A 89 -10.28 -11.13 9.26
CA LYS A 89 -9.62 -10.92 10.55
C LYS A 89 -8.46 -9.94 10.36
N GLY A 90 -8.55 -8.76 10.99
CA GLY A 90 -7.57 -7.69 10.82
C GLY A 90 -8.04 -6.58 9.89
N THR A 91 -7.12 -5.98 9.13
CA THR A 91 -7.42 -4.82 8.28
C THR A 91 -6.71 -4.96 6.94
N MET A 92 -7.37 -4.59 5.86
CA MET A 92 -6.72 -4.37 4.56
C MET A 92 -6.82 -2.90 4.18
N ILE A 93 -5.69 -2.27 3.88
CA ILE A 93 -5.58 -0.92 3.38
C ILE A 93 -5.06 -0.99 1.94
N VAL A 94 -5.64 -0.23 1.02
CA VAL A 94 -5.27 -0.23 -0.39
C VAL A 94 -5.10 1.20 -0.88
N VAL A 95 -3.94 1.48 -1.45
CA VAL A 95 -3.65 2.68 -2.24
C VAL A 95 -3.53 2.21 -3.70
N PRO A 96 -4.61 2.29 -4.50
CA PRO A 96 -4.63 1.69 -5.82
C PRO A 96 -3.78 2.48 -6.84
N GLU A 97 -3.61 3.77 -6.60
CA GLU A 97 -2.82 4.68 -7.41
C GLU A 97 -1.95 5.60 -6.52
N ALA A 98 -0.78 5.11 -6.13
CA ALA A 98 0.17 5.90 -5.34
C ALA A 98 0.64 7.15 -6.09
N ASN A 99 0.93 7.02 -7.39
CA ASN A 99 1.20 8.14 -8.28
C ASN A 99 -0.06 8.48 -9.11
N ALA A 100 -1.05 9.13 -8.49
CA ALA A 100 -2.31 9.45 -9.16
C ALA A 100 -2.14 10.35 -10.40
N ALA A 101 -1.17 11.26 -10.40
CA ALA A 101 -0.89 12.15 -11.53
C ALA A 101 -0.25 11.40 -12.70
N GLY A 102 0.77 10.60 -12.43
CA GLY A 102 1.40 9.72 -13.41
C GLY A 102 0.42 8.70 -13.95
N PHE A 103 -0.45 8.14 -13.12
CA PHE A 103 -1.48 7.18 -13.55
C PHE A 103 -2.44 7.78 -14.59
N ARG A 104 -2.94 9.00 -14.36
CA ARG A 104 -3.79 9.72 -15.34
C ARG A 104 -3.09 9.94 -16.68
N ASN A 105 -1.78 10.19 -16.63
CA ASN A 105 -0.97 10.49 -17.81
C ASN A 105 -0.24 9.26 -18.38
N ARG A 106 -0.48 8.05 -17.84
CA ARG A 106 0.24 6.81 -18.16
C ARG A 106 1.76 7.00 -18.16
N ASN A 107 2.26 7.70 -17.13
CA ASN A 107 3.65 8.06 -16.98
C ASN A 107 4.24 7.42 -15.72
N ARG A 108 5.40 6.78 -15.88
CA ARG A 108 6.20 6.22 -14.79
C ARG A 108 6.50 7.25 -13.70
N TYR A 109 6.86 8.47 -14.10
CA TYR A 109 7.38 9.49 -13.20
C TYR A 109 6.27 10.37 -12.63
N MET A 110 6.59 11.06 -11.55
CA MET A 110 5.76 12.13 -10.98
C MET A 110 5.83 13.40 -11.85
N MET A 111 5.03 14.41 -11.54
CA MET A 111 4.96 15.66 -12.32
C MET A 111 6.27 16.45 -12.31
N ASP A 112 7.07 16.34 -11.23
CA ASP A 112 8.42 16.88 -11.12
C ASP A 112 9.49 16.01 -11.82
N ARG A 113 9.07 15.02 -12.62
CA ARG A 113 9.90 14.05 -13.36
C ARG A 113 10.75 13.11 -12.51
N ARG A 114 10.48 13.01 -11.21
CA ARG A 114 11.20 12.09 -10.31
C ARG A 114 10.49 10.74 -10.20
N ASP A 115 11.26 9.71 -9.86
CA ASP A 115 10.75 8.36 -9.62
C ASP A 115 10.33 8.23 -8.15
N LEU A 116 9.03 8.03 -7.91
CA LEU A 116 8.46 7.90 -6.56
C LEU A 116 9.08 6.73 -5.78
N ASN A 117 9.41 5.63 -6.47
CA ASN A 117 10.03 4.45 -5.84
C ASN A 117 11.49 4.69 -5.39
N ARG A 118 12.04 5.89 -5.66
CA ARG A 118 13.38 6.32 -5.22
C ARG A 118 13.33 7.41 -4.16
N ALA A 119 12.14 7.83 -3.76
CA ALA A 119 11.94 8.94 -2.85
C ALA A 119 11.58 8.53 -1.43
N PHE A 120 11.24 7.26 -1.17
CA PHE A 120 10.95 6.78 0.18
C PHE A 120 12.18 6.85 1.09
N PRO A 121 12.02 7.21 2.39
CA PRO A 121 10.76 7.52 3.08
C PRO A 121 10.22 8.94 2.84
N GLY A 122 10.93 9.78 2.07
CA GLY A 122 10.47 11.12 1.69
C GLY A 122 10.73 12.22 2.73
N SER A 123 10.28 13.43 2.41
CA SER A 123 10.34 14.62 3.28
C SER A 123 9.19 15.57 3.00
N ARG A 124 8.54 16.08 4.06
CA ARG A 124 7.50 17.12 3.99
C ARG A 124 8.01 18.49 3.48
N ARG A 125 9.33 18.68 3.42
CA ARG A 125 9.98 19.90 2.90
C ARG A 125 10.73 19.67 1.59
N GLY A 126 10.58 18.48 0.99
CA GLY A 126 11.24 18.11 -0.26
C GLY A 126 10.43 18.50 -1.50
N SER A 127 10.76 17.89 -2.64
CA SER A 127 9.98 18.03 -3.87
C SER A 127 8.58 17.39 -3.73
N ASP A 128 7.69 17.63 -4.69
CA ASP A 128 6.36 17.01 -4.73
C ASP A 128 6.42 15.49 -4.57
N THR A 129 7.35 14.84 -5.27
CA THR A 129 7.59 13.39 -5.12
C THR A 129 7.99 13.00 -3.70
N SER A 130 8.87 13.80 -3.06
CA SER A 130 9.33 13.54 -1.69
C SER A 130 8.22 13.76 -0.66
N LEU A 131 7.35 14.75 -0.88
CA LEU A 131 6.17 15.01 -0.05
C LEU A 131 5.19 13.84 -0.15
N VAL A 132 4.88 13.37 -1.36
CA VAL A 132 4.00 12.22 -1.58
C VAL A 132 4.57 10.96 -0.93
N ALA A 133 5.87 10.69 -1.11
CA ALA A 133 6.54 9.57 -0.46
C ALA A 133 6.44 9.64 1.07
N SER A 134 6.69 10.83 1.65
CA SER A 134 6.57 11.08 3.10
C SER A 134 5.18 10.79 3.64
N ILE A 135 4.14 11.27 2.95
CA ILE A 135 2.76 11.08 3.37
C ILE A 135 2.37 9.60 3.27
N LEU A 136 2.67 8.94 2.15
CA LEU A 136 2.40 7.51 1.97
C LEU A 136 3.12 6.67 3.03
N PHE A 137 4.39 7.00 3.32
CA PHE A 137 5.19 6.30 4.30
C PHE A 137 4.62 6.46 5.72
N GLU A 138 4.37 7.71 6.15
CA GLU A 138 3.87 8.01 7.49
C GLU A 138 2.45 7.49 7.75
N ARG A 139 1.55 7.60 6.74
CA ARG A 139 0.13 7.32 6.93
C ARG A 139 -0.25 5.88 6.60
N VAL A 140 0.41 5.26 5.62
CA VAL A 140 0.11 3.89 5.22
C VAL A 140 1.22 2.98 5.72
N ILE A 141 2.40 3.03 5.10
CA ILE A 141 3.44 2.00 5.22
C ILE A 141 3.81 1.71 6.68
N ARG A 142 4.01 2.75 7.51
CA ARG A 142 4.37 2.61 8.93
C ARG A 142 3.27 1.99 9.82
N ASN A 143 2.02 1.98 9.36
CA ASN A 143 0.87 1.45 10.10
C ASN A 143 0.49 0.02 9.68
N CYS A 144 1.28 -0.60 8.80
CA CYS A 144 1.04 -1.94 8.26
C CYS A 144 1.92 -2.97 8.98
N ASN A 145 1.38 -4.19 9.16
CA ASN A 145 2.20 -5.34 9.53
C ASN A 145 2.85 -5.98 8.30
N TYR A 146 2.16 -5.94 7.16
CA TYR A 146 2.63 -6.44 5.88
C TYR A 146 2.35 -5.42 4.78
N LEU A 147 3.27 -5.29 3.84
CA LEU A 147 3.14 -4.44 2.66
C LEU A 147 3.32 -5.31 1.41
N VAL A 148 2.37 -5.21 0.48
CA VAL A 148 2.46 -5.75 -0.87
C VAL A 148 2.48 -4.55 -1.82
N ASP A 149 3.59 -4.37 -2.51
CA ASP A 149 3.77 -3.33 -3.50
C ASP A 149 3.70 -3.94 -4.91
N LEU A 150 2.64 -3.61 -5.64
CA LEU A 150 2.31 -4.20 -6.93
C LEU A 150 2.96 -3.37 -8.06
N HIS A 151 3.98 -3.95 -8.67
CA HIS A 151 4.65 -3.43 -9.87
C HIS A 151 4.39 -4.36 -11.06
N THR A 152 4.47 -3.80 -12.27
CA THR A 152 4.46 -4.55 -13.52
C THR A 152 5.64 -4.13 -14.40
N GLY A 153 5.57 -4.38 -15.70
CA GLY A 153 6.63 -3.98 -16.63
C GLY A 153 6.41 -2.54 -17.11
N SER A 154 6.93 -1.56 -16.38
CA SER A 154 6.97 -0.17 -16.84
C SER A 154 7.83 -0.03 -18.12
N ASN A 155 7.56 0.99 -18.94
CA ASN A 155 8.25 1.28 -20.20
C ASN A 155 8.28 0.10 -21.20
N PHE A 156 7.13 -0.54 -21.41
CA PHE A 156 6.95 -1.66 -22.36
C PHE A 156 7.85 -2.89 -22.10
N ARG A 157 8.35 -3.04 -20.88
CA ARG A 157 9.10 -4.23 -20.49
C ARG A 157 8.15 -5.38 -20.20
N SER A 158 8.57 -6.60 -20.50
CA SER A 158 7.86 -7.81 -20.07
C SER A 158 8.55 -8.39 -18.84
N ASN A 159 7.75 -8.74 -17.83
CA ASN A 159 8.20 -9.47 -16.66
C ASN A 159 7.35 -10.72 -16.52
N ILE A 160 7.97 -11.83 -16.14
CA ILE A 160 7.22 -12.98 -15.61
C ILE A 160 6.59 -12.58 -14.27
N ALA A 161 5.48 -13.22 -13.92
CA ALA A 161 4.89 -13.06 -12.60
C ALA A 161 5.92 -13.55 -11.55
N GLN A 162 6.31 -12.66 -10.64
CA GLN A 162 7.36 -12.91 -9.67
C GLN A 162 7.14 -12.11 -8.39
N ILE A 163 7.68 -12.60 -7.28
CA ILE A 163 7.75 -11.87 -6.02
C ILE A 163 9.21 -11.56 -5.73
N ARG A 164 9.47 -10.31 -5.34
CA ARG A 164 10.80 -9.88 -4.89
C ARG A 164 10.76 -9.63 -3.39
N VAL A 165 11.66 -10.26 -2.66
CA VAL A 165 11.68 -10.19 -1.19
C VAL A 165 13.10 -10.32 -0.63
N ASP A 166 13.34 -9.72 0.53
CA ASP A 166 14.53 -10.02 1.31
C ASP A 166 14.35 -11.39 2.00
N MET A 167 15.02 -12.41 1.46
CA MET A 167 14.96 -13.78 1.98
C MET A 167 15.54 -13.93 3.39
N LYS A 168 16.30 -12.94 3.89
CA LYS A 168 16.76 -12.94 5.28
C LYS A 168 15.64 -12.62 6.27
N ASN A 169 14.55 -12.01 5.79
CA ASN A 169 13.37 -11.76 6.60
C ASN A 169 12.41 -12.96 6.50
N ALA A 170 12.42 -13.82 7.54
CA ALA A 170 11.60 -15.03 7.58
C ALA A 170 10.09 -14.77 7.44
N GLN A 171 9.58 -13.65 7.96
CA GLN A 171 8.16 -13.31 7.82
C GLN A 171 7.81 -12.90 6.39
N ALA A 172 8.69 -12.15 5.73
CA ALA A 172 8.49 -11.73 4.36
C ALA A 172 8.64 -12.90 3.38
N LEU A 173 9.61 -13.79 3.61
CA LEU A 173 9.77 -15.03 2.84
C LEU A 173 8.54 -15.93 2.97
N ALA A 174 8.05 -16.16 4.19
CA ALA A 174 6.83 -16.95 4.41
C ALA A 174 5.62 -16.34 3.68
N LEU A 175 5.47 -15.01 3.68
CA LEU A 175 4.43 -14.35 2.90
C LEU A 175 4.59 -14.61 1.40
N ALA A 176 5.81 -14.51 0.86
CA ALA A 176 6.10 -14.74 -0.55
C ALA A 176 5.79 -16.19 -0.98
N GLU A 177 6.18 -17.17 -0.17
CA GLU A 177 5.89 -18.60 -0.42
C GLU A 177 4.40 -18.90 -0.45
N ASN A 178 3.62 -18.28 0.45
CA ASN A 178 2.17 -18.47 0.53
C ASN A 178 1.38 -17.64 -0.48
N PHE A 179 1.99 -16.67 -1.17
CA PHE A 179 1.31 -15.81 -2.13
C PHE A 179 1.00 -16.53 -3.46
N GLY A 180 1.76 -17.57 -3.82
CA GLY A 180 1.40 -18.51 -4.89
C GLY A 180 1.78 -18.10 -6.32
N VAL A 181 2.75 -17.21 -6.51
CA VAL A 181 3.21 -16.74 -7.84
C VAL A 181 4.31 -17.63 -8.46
N GLY A 182 4.79 -18.65 -7.74
CA GLY A 182 5.70 -19.68 -8.24
C GLY A 182 7.17 -19.25 -8.37
N VAL A 183 7.45 -17.99 -8.75
CA VAL A 183 8.82 -17.45 -8.84
C VAL A 183 9.07 -16.42 -7.73
N ILE A 184 10.06 -16.72 -6.88
CA ILE A 184 10.52 -15.82 -5.80
C ILE A 184 11.98 -15.46 -6.07
N ILE A 185 12.27 -14.17 -6.11
CA ILE A 185 13.62 -13.62 -6.33
C ILE A 185 14.09 -12.92 -5.06
N GLY A 186 15.27 -13.32 -4.59
CA GLY A 186 15.91 -12.73 -3.43
C GLY A 186 16.58 -11.40 -3.76
N GLY A 187 16.39 -10.41 -2.89
CA GLY A 187 17.11 -9.15 -2.96
C GLY A 187 16.81 -8.27 -1.76
N ALA A 188 17.83 -7.62 -1.20
CA ALA A 188 17.59 -6.60 -0.18
C ALA A 188 16.77 -5.45 -0.79
N GLY A 189 15.67 -5.08 -0.14
CA GLY A 189 14.89 -3.92 -0.51
C GLY A 189 15.69 -2.61 -0.35
N PRO A 190 15.26 -1.51 -1.00
CA PRO A 190 15.83 -0.19 -0.74
C PRO A 190 15.62 0.22 0.73
N ARG A 191 16.41 1.18 1.21
CA ARG A 191 16.27 1.74 2.57
C ARG A 191 15.08 2.71 2.62
N GLY A 192 13.86 2.19 2.59
CA GLY A 192 12.63 3.00 2.62
C GLY A 192 11.41 2.18 2.29
#